data_AF-A0A387FEY4-F1
#
_entry.id   AF-A0A387FEY4-F1
#
_cell.length_a   1.000
_cell.length_b   1.000
_cell.length_c   1.000
_cell.angle_alpha   90.00
_cell.angle_beta   90.00
_cell.angle_gamma   90.00
#
_symmetry.space_group_name_H-M   'P 1'
#
loop_
_entity.id
_entity.type
_entity.pdbx_description
1 polymer ?
#
loop_
_entity_poly.entity_id
_entity_poly.type
_entity_poly.pdbx_seq_one_letter_code
_entity_poly.pdbx_strand_id
1 'polypeptide(L)'
;MSDVRQTQLPFGLTEPETPPQRGQARQGSANLYFALLPDAAVCDEIDKLMVALSQSYRFLGRPRPSALRHVSLHGFGRYPKRRNDITAIAIAAAKTIRHFEFTLVFDHVLSFRQPSHPLVLCPTDGVKAFRRLQLELGIAIYEAGLPVGLDPSYQPHITLQYGRTPIPRIDLEKPITWTVREFVLVRSLQGQGKHEYEGPWPLH
;
A
#
# COMPACT_ATOMS: atom_id res chain seq x y z
N MET A 1 1.03 0.42 -33.96
CA MET A 1 0.14 0.60 -32.79
C MET A 1 0.95 0.22 -31.57
N SER A 2 1.49 1.24 -30.89
CA SER A 2 2.58 1.09 -29.93
C SER A 2 2.06 0.51 -28.63
N ASP A 3 2.50 -0.70 -28.32
CA ASP A 3 2.32 -1.43 -27.07
C ASP A 3 2.92 -0.60 -25.92
N VAL A 4 2.06 0.08 -25.15
CA VAL A 4 2.45 0.78 -23.93
C VAL A 4 2.77 -0.30 -22.90
N ARG A 5 4.04 -0.70 -22.92
CA ARG A 5 4.64 -1.75 -22.09
C ARG A 5 4.12 -1.65 -20.66
N GLN A 6 3.25 -2.60 -20.32
CA GLN A 6 2.73 -2.82 -18.98
C GLN A 6 3.89 -3.40 -18.13
N THR A 7 4.74 -2.50 -17.64
CA THR A 7 5.92 -2.81 -16.83
C THR A 7 5.52 -3.53 -15.53
N GLN A 8 6.39 -4.43 -15.05
CA GLN A 8 6.32 -4.92 -13.66
C GLN A 8 6.36 -3.69 -12.75
N LEU A 9 5.24 -3.35 -12.12
CA LEU A 9 5.21 -2.33 -11.08
C LEU A 9 5.53 -3.06 -9.77
N PRO A 10 6.71 -2.81 -9.18
CA PRO A 10 7.08 -3.46 -7.93
C PRO A 10 6.18 -2.94 -6.82
N PHE A 11 5.82 -3.84 -5.91
CA PHE A 11 5.48 -3.46 -4.54
C PHE A 11 6.66 -2.63 -3.98
N GLY A 12 6.42 -1.71 -3.05
CA GLY A 12 7.54 -1.00 -2.40
C GLY A 12 8.51 -2.06 -1.88
N LEU A 13 9.83 -1.78 -1.84
CA LEU A 13 10.97 -2.73 -1.65
C LEU A 13 10.86 -3.77 -0.50
N THR A 14 9.76 -3.79 0.24
CA THR A 14 9.50 -4.50 1.49
C THR A 14 8.04 -4.95 1.67
N GLU A 15 7.13 -4.69 0.73
CA GLU A 15 5.80 -5.32 0.72
C GLU A 15 5.92 -6.75 0.18
N PRO A 16 5.36 -7.76 0.88
CA PRO A 16 5.48 -9.14 0.44
C PRO A 16 4.69 -9.31 -0.86
N GLU A 17 5.34 -9.87 -1.88
CA GLU A 17 4.76 -10.12 -3.20
C GLU A 17 3.52 -11.01 -3.20
N THR A 18 3.18 -11.67 -2.07
CA THR A 18 2.03 -12.57 -1.94
C THR A 18 1.72 -12.84 -0.45
N PRO A 19 0.44 -12.87 -0.01
CA PRO A 19 0.08 -13.44 1.28
C PRO A 19 0.42 -14.93 1.28
N PRO A 20 0.99 -15.47 2.36
CA PRO A 20 1.34 -16.88 2.41
C PRO A 20 0.11 -17.77 2.10
N GLN A 21 0.30 -18.78 1.25
CA GLN A 21 -0.68 -19.85 1.06
C GLN A 21 -0.92 -20.57 2.39
N ARG A 22 -2.15 -21.06 2.61
CA ARG A 22 -2.52 -21.80 3.82
C ARG A 22 -1.58 -23.00 3.98
N GLY A 23 -0.79 -23.02 5.06
CA GLY A 23 0.25 -24.03 5.32
C GLY A 23 1.71 -23.53 5.25
N GLN A 24 1.97 -22.35 4.66
CA GLN A 24 3.32 -21.76 4.56
C GLN A 24 3.48 -20.43 5.32
N ALA A 25 2.44 -19.96 6.01
CA ALA A 25 2.59 -18.85 6.93
C ALA A 25 3.56 -19.28 8.05
N ARG A 26 4.81 -18.81 8.00
CA ARG A 26 5.69 -18.79 9.16
C ARG A 26 5.00 -17.91 10.22
N GLN A 27 4.18 -18.57 11.04
CA GLN A 27 3.53 -17.96 12.20
C GLN A 27 4.62 -17.30 13.04
N GLY A 28 4.35 -16.08 13.50
CA GLY A 28 5.30 -15.31 14.30
C GLY A 28 6.27 -14.45 13.49
N SER A 29 5.85 -13.84 12.38
CA SER A 29 6.58 -12.71 11.77
C SER A 29 5.65 -11.55 11.43
N ALA A 30 6.19 -10.33 11.41
CA ALA A 30 5.44 -9.13 11.07
C ALA A 30 6.22 -8.26 10.08
N ASN A 31 5.50 -7.68 9.11
CA ASN A 31 6.08 -6.66 8.25
C ASN A 31 5.91 -5.30 8.93
N LEU A 32 6.95 -4.47 8.89
CA LEU A 32 6.93 -3.12 9.41
C LEU A 32 7.04 -2.13 8.26
N TYR A 33 6.10 -1.19 8.14
CA TYR A 33 6.09 -0.20 7.07
C TYR A 33 5.25 1.03 7.41
N PHE A 34 5.62 2.19 6.87
CA PHE A 34 4.75 3.37 6.81
C PHE A 34 3.69 3.20 5.75
N ALA A 35 2.48 3.67 6.04
CA ALA A 35 1.36 3.62 5.12
C ALA A 35 0.41 4.80 5.30
N LEU A 36 -0.38 5.03 4.26
CA LEU A 36 -1.57 5.86 4.28
C LEU A 36 -2.79 4.94 4.41
N LEU A 37 -3.72 5.26 5.31
CA LEU A 37 -4.95 4.48 5.49
C LEU A 37 -6.15 5.25 4.92
N PRO A 38 -6.87 4.71 3.92
CA PRO A 38 -8.09 5.33 3.42
C PRO A 38 -9.13 5.46 4.54
N ASP A 39 -9.84 6.58 4.57
CA ASP A 39 -10.94 6.78 5.51
C ASP A 39 -12.15 5.89 5.16
N ALA A 40 -13.16 5.90 6.03
CA ALA A 40 -14.35 5.06 5.89
C ALA A 40 -15.11 5.36 4.58
N ALA A 41 -15.21 6.62 4.17
CA ALA A 41 -15.94 7.00 2.96
C ALA A 41 -15.24 6.46 1.71
N VAL A 42 -13.91 6.58 1.65
CA VAL A 42 -13.10 5.99 0.58
C VAL A 42 -13.21 4.47 0.58
N CYS A 43 -13.20 3.84 1.75
CA CYS A 43 -13.37 2.39 1.86
C CYS A 43 -14.74 1.91 1.36
N ASP A 44 -15.81 2.65 1.65
CA ASP A 44 -17.17 2.36 1.17
C ASP A 44 -17.28 2.49 -0.36
N GLU A 45 -16.62 3.50 -0.95
CA GLU A 45 -16.53 3.63 -2.40
C GLU A 45 -15.78 2.45 -3.04
N ILE A 46 -14.69 2.01 -2.41
CA ILE A 46 -13.94 0.84 -2.86
C ILE A 46 -14.79 -0.44 -2.75
N ASP A 47 -15.60 -0.59 -1.70
CA ASP A 47 -16.50 -1.75 -1.56
C ASP A 47 -17.56 -1.78 -2.67
N LYS A 48 -18.16 -0.63 -3.01
CA LYS A 48 -19.08 -0.51 -4.15
C LYS A 48 -18.40 -0.86 -5.47
N LEU A 49 -17.17 -0.38 -5.68
CA LEU A 49 -16.36 -0.73 -6.84
C LEU A 49 -16.12 -2.24 -6.93
N MET A 50 -15.75 -2.89 -5.83
CA MET A 50 -15.51 -4.33 -5.79
C MET A 50 -16.77 -5.14 -6.12
N VAL A 51 -17.94 -4.69 -5.65
CA VAL A 51 -19.22 -5.31 -6.02
C VAL A 51 -19.48 -5.19 -7.52
N ALA A 52 -19.37 -3.99 -8.09
CA ALA A 52 -19.59 -3.76 -9.52
C ALA A 52 -18.63 -4.59 -10.38
N LEU A 53 -17.34 -4.57 -10.02
CA LEU A 53 -16.33 -5.35 -10.71
C LEU A 53 -16.61 -6.87 -10.64
N SER A 54 -17.17 -7.38 -9.54
CA SER A 54 -17.48 -8.82 -9.39
C SER A 54 -18.63 -9.30 -10.29
N GLN A 55 -19.46 -8.36 -10.78
CA GLN A 55 -20.53 -8.65 -11.74
C GLN A 55 -19.97 -8.83 -13.16
N SER A 56 -18.96 -8.04 -13.52
CA SER A 56 -18.32 -8.07 -14.85
C SER A 56 -17.16 -9.08 -14.93
N TYR A 57 -16.51 -9.38 -13.81
CA TYR A 57 -15.33 -10.24 -13.74
C TYR A 57 -15.50 -11.33 -12.69
N ARG A 58 -15.27 -12.58 -13.08
CA ARG A 58 -15.20 -13.70 -12.14
C ARG A 58 -13.90 -13.65 -11.36
N PHE A 59 -13.93 -12.97 -10.22
CA PHE A 59 -12.80 -12.91 -9.31
C PHE A 59 -12.56 -14.25 -8.61
N LEU A 60 -11.50 -14.95 -9.02
CA LEU A 60 -11.00 -16.11 -8.30
C LEU A 60 -9.95 -15.65 -7.28
N GLY A 61 -10.39 -15.39 -6.05
CA GLY A 61 -9.47 -14.98 -4.98
C GLY A 61 -10.13 -14.48 -3.71
N ARG A 62 -9.32 -13.93 -2.80
CA ARG A 62 -9.78 -13.44 -1.50
C ARG A 62 -9.74 -11.91 -1.49
N PRO A 63 -10.89 -11.23 -1.32
CA PRO A 63 -10.94 -9.80 -1.12
C PRO A 63 -10.08 -9.40 0.09
N ARG A 64 -9.36 -8.28 -0.05
CA ARG A 64 -8.66 -7.65 1.05
C ARG A 64 -9.71 -7.07 2.00
N PRO A 65 -9.68 -7.40 3.30
CA PRO A 65 -10.57 -6.76 4.28
C PRO A 65 -10.41 -5.25 4.25
N SER A 66 -11.52 -4.51 4.31
CA SER A 66 -11.55 -3.04 4.28
C SER A 66 -10.58 -2.42 5.28
N ALA A 67 -10.59 -2.91 6.53
CA ALA A 67 -9.70 -2.47 7.61
C ALA A 67 -8.18 -2.68 7.36
N LEU A 68 -7.80 -3.46 6.35
CA LEU A 68 -6.40 -3.72 5.99
C LEU A 68 -5.97 -3.05 4.68
N ARG A 69 -6.85 -2.25 4.05
CA ARG A 69 -6.53 -1.45 2.86
C ARG A 69 -5.62 -0.30 3.26
N HIS A 70 -4.64 -0.03 2.40
CA HIS A 70 -3.64 1.00 2.61
C HIS A 70 -2.90 1.28 1.30
N VAL A 71 -2.20 2.42 1.26
CA VAL A 71 -1.13 2.69 0.29
C VAL A 71 0.19 2.69 1.06
N SER A 72 1.12 1.83 0.69
CA SER A 72 2.43 1.74 1.36
C SER A 72 3.36 2.87 0.96
N LEU A 73 4.04 3.47 1.94
CA LEU A 73 5.03 4.52 1.73
C LEU A 73 6.45 3.97 1.75
N HIS A 74 6.81 3.27 2.82
CA HIS A 74 8.17 2.77 3.06
C HIS A 74 8.08 1.56 3.94
N GLY A 75 8.72 0.45 3.59
CA GLY A 75 8.85 -0.64 4.56
C GLY A 75 10.28 -0.86 5.00
N PHE A 76 10.35 -1.37 6.22
CA PHE A 76 11.57 -1.64 6.95
C PHE A 76 11.94 -3.13 6.83
N GLY A 77 10.96 -3.97 6.49
CA GLY A 77 11.15 -5.39 6.23
C GLY A 77 10.25 -6.27 7.08
N ARG A 78 10.55 -7.57 7.07
CA ARG A 78 9.81 -8.62 7.77
C ARG A 78 10.64 -9.21 8.90
N TYR A 79 10.10 -9.19 10.11
CA TYR A 79 10.82 -9.62 11.30
C TYR A 79 10.07 -10.70 12.07
N PRO A 80 10.76 -11.73 12.60
CA PRO A 80 10.15 -12.76 13.45
C PRO A 80 9.80 -12.25 14.85
N LYS A 81 10.41 -11.16 15.30
CA LYS A 81 10.14 -10.51 16.59
C LYS A 81 9.96 -9.02 16.39
N ARG A 82 9.34 -8.33 17.35
CA ARG A 82 9.19 -6.88 17.32
C ARG A 82 10.59 -6.24 17.35
N ARG A 83 10.89 -5.39 16.37
CA ARG A 83 12.14 -4.62 16.29
C ARG A 83 11.93 -3.23 16.88
N ASN A 84 11.90 -3.14 18.21
CA ASN A 84 11.66 -1.89 18.92
C ASN A 84 12.71 -0.82 18.58
N ASP A 85 13.94 -1.24 18.26
CA ASP A 85 15.01 -0.39 17.76
C ASP A 85 14.61 0.31 16.44
N ILE A 86 14.13 -0.45 15.46
CA ILE A 86 13.69 0.09 14.16
C ILE A 86 12.40 0.89 14.32
N THR A 87 11.45 0.40 15.14
CA THR A 87 10.20 1.11 15.43
C THR A 87 10.46 2.47 16.06
N ALA A 88 11.37 2.57 17.03
CA ALA A 88 11.68 3.84 17.68
C ALA A 88 12.30 4.85 16.70
N ILE A 89 13.22 4.40 15.83
CA ILE A 89 13.82 5.26 14.81
C ILE A 89 12.77 5.72 13.79
N ALA A 90 11.92 4.82 13.32
CA ALA A 90 10.82 5.17 12.42
C ALA A 90 9.90 6.21 13.06
N ILE A 91 9.48 6.02 14.30
CA ILE A 91 8.64 6.99 15.04
C ILE A 91 9.34 8.36 15.15
N ALA A 92 10.65 8.38 15.40
CA ALA A 92 11.41 9.63 15.48
C ALA A 92 11.44 10.35 14.13
N ALA A 93 11.71 9.63 13.02
CA ALA A 93 11.68 10.18 11.67
C ALA A 93 10.28 10.69 11.29
N ALA A 94 9.22 9.97 11.63
CA ALA A 94 7.85 10.39 11.32
C ALA A 94 7.47 11.73 11.99
N LYS A 95 7.96 11.98 13.21
CA LYS A 95 7.68 13.22 13.96
C LYS A 95 8.32 14.47 13.34
N THR A 96 9.34 14.33 12.49
CA THR A 96 10.01 15.47 11.84
C THR A 96 9.30 15.92 10.56
N ILE A 97 8.39 15.11 10.02
CA ILE A 97 7.72 15.39 8.76
C ILE A 97 6.78 16.61 8.89
N ARG A 98 6.87 17.51 7.91
CA ARG A 98 6.03 18.71 7.76
C ARG A 98 5.52 18.80 6.33
N HIS A 99 4.78 17.78 5.92
CA HIS A 99 4.22 17.68 4.58
C HIS A 99 2.77 18.16 4.58
N PHE A 100 2.34 18.81 3.49
CA PHE A 100 0.95 19.28 3.37
C PHE A 100 0.00 18.12 3.06
N GLU A 101 -1.27 18.25 3.45
CA GLU A 101 -2.33 17.37 2.95
C GLU A 101 -2.34 17.37 1.40
N PHE A 102 -2.65 16.21 0.81
CA PHE A 102 -2.73 16.08 -0.64
C PHE A 102 -3.83 15.11 -1.02
N THR A 103 -4.26 15.16 -2.27
CA THR A 103 -5.33 14.30 -2.78
C THR A 103 -4.77 13.27 -3.74
N LEU A 104 -5.16 12.00 -3.56
CA LEU A 104 -4.96 10.93 -4.54
C LEU A 104 -6.27 10.69 -5.28
N VAL A 105 -6.20 10.64 -6.61
CA VAL A 105 -7.35 10.36 -7.47
C VAL A 105 -7.15 9.00 -8.12
N PHE A 106 -7.86 8.00 -7.62
CA PHE A 106 -7.81 6.63 -8.10
C PHE A 106 -8.79 6.44 -9.26
N ASP A 107 -8.26 6.21 -10.44
CA ASP A 107 -9.02 6.23 -11.69
C ASP A 107 -8.95 4.91 -12.46
N HIS A 108 -8.18 3.92 -11.98
CA HIS A 108 -8.12 2.62 -12.64
C HIS A 108 -7.76 1.48 -11.70
N VAL A 109 -8.18 0.28 -12.10
CA VAL A 109 -7.72 -0.98 -11.52
C VAL A 109 -6.90 -1.78 -12.51
N LEU A 110 -5.98 -2.60 -12.02
CA LEU A 110 -5.29 -3.62 -12.81
C LEU A 110 -4.78 -4.75 -11.91
N SER A 111 -4.41 -5.88 -12.50
CA SER A 111 -3.62 -6.89 -11.79
C SER A 111 -2.13 -6.68 -11.98
N PHE A 112 -1.37 -6.64 -10.89
CA PHE A 112 0.09 -6.72 -11.00
C PHE A 112 0.54 -8.10 -11.48
N ARG A 113 1.66 -8.12 -12.20
CA ARG A 113 2.28 -9.35 -12.73
C ARG A 113 3.16 -10.00 -11.66
N GLN A 114 2.51 -10.65 -10.70
CA GLN A 114 3.13 -11.37 -9.58
C GLN A 114 2.41 -12.72 -9.36
N PRO A 115 2.99 -13.66 -8.60
CA PRO A 115 2.42 -15.01 -8.43
C PRO A 115 0.95 -15.04 -7.93
N SER A 116 0.53 -14.04 -7.17
CA SER A 116 -0.85 -13.90 -6.65
C SER A 116 -1.71 -12.87 -7.39
N HIS A 117 -1.22 -12.38 -8.53
CA HIS A 117 -1.89 -11.43 -9.42
C HIS A 117 -2.78 -10.41 -8.68
N PRO A 118 -2.22 -9.66 -7.71
CA PRO A 118 -3.05 -8.83 -6.84
C PRO A 118 -3.78 -7.80 -7.71
N LEU A 119 -5.10 -7.73 -7.52
CA LEU A 119 -5.91 -6.67 -8.06
C LEU A 119 -5.66 -5.43 -7.21
N VAL A 120 -5.24 -4.37 -7.87
CA VAL A 120 -4.91 -3.10 -7.22
C VAL A 120 -5.72 -1.96 -7.80
N LEU A 121 -6.00 -0.97 -6.96
CA LEU A 121 -6.55 0.32 -7.33
C LEU A 121 -5.41 1.34 -7.36
N CYS A 122 -5.24 2.05 -8.48
CA CYS A 122 -4.10 2.92 -8.73
C CYS A 122 -4.58 4.35 -9.05
N PRO A 123 -3.84 5.38 -8.60
CA PRO A 123 -4.08 6.76 -8.98
C PRO A 123 -3.18 7.22 -10.13
N THR A 124 -3.69 8.15 -10.93
CA THR A 124 -2.89 8.90 -11.91
C THR A 124 -2.57 10.31 -11.42
N ASP A 125 -3.44 10.93 -10.62
CA ASP A 125 -3.22 12.25 -10.02
C ASP A 125 -2.83 12.15 -8.52
N GLY A 126 -2.13 13.16 -8.03
CA GLY A 126 -1.60 13.20 -6.65
C GLY A 126 -0.30 12.44 -6.43
N VAL A 127 0.16 11.65 -7.42
CA VAL A 127 1.36 10.81 -7.33
C VAL A 127 2.61 11.63 -7.02
N LYS A 128 2.73 12.86 -7.55
CA LYS A 128 3.87 13.76 -7.25
C LYS A 128 3.96 14.14 -5.77
N ALA A 129 2.82 14.48 -5.15
CA ALA A 129 2.77 14.81 -3.73
C ALA A 129 3.10 13.58 -2.87
N PHE A 130 2.50 12.43 -3.19
CA PHE A 130 2.83 11.15 -2.57
C PHE A 130 4.34 10.83 -2.65
N ARG A 131 4.97 11.01 -3.81
CA ARG A 131 6.41 10.77 -4.00
C ARG A 131 7.28 11.74 -3.20
N ARG A 132 6.83 12.98 -3.04
CA ARG A 132 7.51 13.96 -2.19
C ARG A 132 7.44 13.55 -0.71
N LEU A 133 6.29 13.09 -0.22
CA LEU A 133 6.17 12.53 1.13
C LEU A 133 7.10 11.31 1.31
N GLN A 134 7.14 10.38 0.35
CA GLN A 134 8.11 9.27 0.37
C GLN A 134 9.56 9.76 0.44
N LEU A 135 9.93 10.77 -0.35
CA LEU A 135 11.30 11.30 -0.33
C LEU A 135 11.64 11.93 1.03
N GLU A 136 10.75 12.77 1.57
CA GLU A 136 10.92 13.44 2.87
C GLU A 136 11.05 12.41 4.00
N LEU A 137 10.19 11.38 4.01
CA LEU A 137 10.32 10.26 4.94
C LEU A 137 11.63 9.50 4.76
N GLY A 138 12.05 9.28 3.51
CA GLY A 138 13.28 8.55 3.24
C GLY A 138 14.51 9.27 3.78
N ILE A 139 14.59 10.58 3.57
CA ILE A 139 15.65 11.43 4.12
C ILE A 139 15.64 11.35 5.66
N ALA A 140 14.48 11.53 6.29
CA ALA A 140 14.37 11.49 7.75
C ALA A 140 14.77 10.11 8.35
N ILE A 141 14.41 9.01 7.68
CA ILE A 141 14.82 7.65 8.07
C ILE A 141 16.33 7.48 7.96
N TYR A 142 16.93 7.98 6.88
CA TYR A 142 18.37 7.91 6.64
C TYR A 142 19.17 8.71 7.66
N GLU A 143 18.76 9.96 7.91
CA GLU A 143 19.39 10.83 8.92
C GLU A 143 19.28 10.25 10.34
N ALA A 144 18.22 9.49 10.61
CA ALA A 144 18.04 8.80 11.88
C ALA A 144 18.81 7.46 11.98
N GLY A 145 19.60 7.10 10.96
CA GLY A 145 20.56 6.00 11.00
C GLY A 145 20.07 4.66 10.44
N LEU A 146 18.93 4.63 9.72
CA LEU A 146 18.45 3.43 9.04
C LEU A 146 18.73 3.49 7.53
N PRO A 147 19.10 2.36 6.90
CA PRO A 147 19.17 2.31 5.45
C PRO A 147 17.77 2.51 4.85
N VAL A 148 17.70 3.28 3.77
CA VAL A 148 16.46 3.49 3.01
C VAL A 148 16.68 3.22 1.54
N GLY A 149 15.72 2.55 0.92
CA GLY A 149 15.66 2.38 -0.53
C GLY A 149 14.41 3.06 -1.07
N LEU A 150 14.56 3.81 -2.15
CA LEU A 150 13.45 4.33 -2.92
C LEU A 150 13.44 3.66 -4.29
N ASP A 151 12.28 3.12 -4.66
CA ASP A 151 12.08 2.59 -6.00
C ASP A 151 11.41 3.65 -6.89
N PRO A 152 12.10 4.18 -7.92
CA PRO A 152 11.55 5.18 -8.82
C PRO A 152 10.39 4.63 -9.67
N SER A 153 10.29 3.31 -9.82
CA SER A 153 9.21 2.63 -10.56
C SER A 153 7.99 2.27 -9.72
N TYR A 154 8.05 2.46 -8.39
CA TYR A 154 6.92 2.20 -7.51
C TYR A 154 5.66 2.98 -7.93
N GLN A 155 4.52 2.29 -7.99
CA GLN A 155 3.23 2.93 -8.24
C GLN A 155 2.44 2.91 -6.94
N PRO A 156 2.04 4.06 -6.36
CA PRO A 156 1.11 4.05 -5.22
C PRO A 156 -0.16 3.31 -5.61
N HIS A 157 -0.63 2.43 -4.75
CA HIS A 157 -1.79 1.59 -5.02
C HIS A 157 -2.44 1.08 -3.74
N ILE A 158 -3.71 0.69 -3.82
CA ILE A 158 -4.41 -0.06 -2.77
C ILE A 158 -4.63 -1.48 -3.27
N THR A 159 -4.15 -2.48 -2.54
CA THR A 159 -4.45 -3.87 -2.87
C THR A 159 -5.91 -4.20 -2.49
N LEU A 160 -6.72 -4.54 -3.48
CA LEU A 160 -8.14 -4.87 -3.31
C LEU A 160 -8.38 -6.36 -3.11
N GLN A 161 -7.56 -7.20 -3.75
CA GLN A 161 -7.72 -8.65 -3.72
C GLN A 161 -6.42 -9.33 -4.12
N TYR A 162 -6.18 -10.53 -3.57
CA TYR A 162 -5.22 -11.47 -4.13
C TYR A 162 -5.96 -12.55 -4.92
N GLY A 163 -5.54 -12.79 -6.16
CA GLY A 163 -6.27 -13.62 -7.12
C GLY A 163 -5.38 -14.63 -7.83
N ARG A 164 -6.01 -15.51 -8.61
CA ARG A 164 -5.29 -16.47 -9.47
C ARG A 164 -5.25 -16.08 -10.93
N THR A 165 -6.15 -15.18 -11.34
CA THR A 165 -6.30 -14.77 -12.74
C THR A 165 -6.12 -13.27 -12.82
N PRO A 166 -5.13 -12.78 -13.59
CA PRO A 166 -4.94 -11.35 -13.77
C PRO A 166 -6.06 -10.77 -14.64
N ILE A 167 -6.43 -9.52 -14.37
CA ILE A 167 -7.29 -8.72 -15.25
C ILE A 167 -6.46 -7.61 -15.93
N PRO A 168 -6.85 -7.16 -17.13
CA PRO A 168 -6.22 -6.00 -17.76
C PRO A 168 -6.50 -4.72 -16.97
N ARG A 169 -5.85 -3.61 -17.37
CA ARG A 169 -6.22 -2.28 -16.87
C ARG A 169 -7.66 -1.97 -17.25
N ILE A 170 -8.42 -1.44 -16.29
CA ILE A 170 -9.79 -0.95 -16.48
C ILE A 170 -9.85 0.45 -15.87
N ASP A 171 -10.12 1.44 -16.69
CA ASP A 171 -10.37 2.81 -16.23
C ASP A 171 -11.78 2.89 -15.60
N LEU A 172 -11.90 3.60 -14.50
CA LEU A 172 -13.14 3.82 -13.78
C LEU A 172 -13.93 4.94 -14.44
N GLU A 173 -15.23 4.73 -14.64
CA GLU A 173 -16.13 5.79 -15.12
C GLU A 173 -16.15 6.99 -14.17
N LYS A 174 -16.09 6.72 -12.86
CA LYS A 174 -15.99 7.73 -11.80
C LYS A 174 -14.77 7.43 -10.92
N PRO A 175 -13.77 8.32 -10.86
CA PRO A 175 -12.62 8.15 -9.97
C PRO A 175 -13.01 8.21 -8.49
N ILE A 176 -12.29 7.45 -7.67
CA ILE A 176 -12.37 7.51 -6.20
C ILE A 176 -11.33 8.53 -5.73
N THR A 177 -11.78 9.59 -5.06
CA THR A 177 -10.91 10.68 -4.61
C THR A 177 -10.69 10.59 -3.10
N TRP A 178 -9.43 10.68 -2.67
CA TRP A 178 -9.07 10.60 -1.27
C TRP A 178 -8.10 11.71 -0.88
N THR A 179 -8.52 12.59 0.05
CA THR A 179 -7.60 13.53 0.70
C THR A 179 -6.84 12.83 1.81
N VAL A 180 -5.54 12.67 1.59
CA VAL A 180 -4.60 12.12 2.56
C VAL A 180 -4.27 13.19 3.59
N ARG A 181 -4.58 12.88 4.86
CA ARG A 181 -4.42 13.81 5.99
C ARG A 181 -3.39 13.34 7.02
N GLU A 182 -3.01 12.08 6.96
CA GLU A 182 -2.10 11.48 7.94
C GLU A 182 -1.45 10.22 7.37
N PHE A 183 -0.38 9.80 8.03
CA PHE A 183 0.25 8.51 7.80
C PHE A 183 0.52 7.80 9.12
N VAL A 184 0.70 6.49 9.06
CA VAL A 184 0.90 5.62 10.23
C VAL A 184 2.06 4.66 9.99
N LEU A 185 2.60 4.12 11.08
CA LEU A 185 3.53 3.00 11.04
C LEU A 185 2.75 1.74 11.35
N VAL A 186 2.75 0.82 10.40
CA VAL A 186 2.00 -0.43 10.45
C VAL A 186 2.93 -1.59 10.76
N ARG A 187 2.55 -2.37 11.77
CA ARG A 187 3.08 -3.71 12.01
C ARG A 187 2.04 -4.75 11.59
N SER A 188 2.19 -5.31 10.39
CA SER A 188 1.28 -6.31 9.83
C SER A 188 1.66 -7.72 10.27
N LEU A 189 0.86 -8.31 11.16
CA LEU A 189 1.05 -9.67 11.69
C LEU A 189 0.72 -10.73 10.62
N GLN A 190 1.76 -11.40 10.11
CA GLN A 190 1.61 -12.32 8.99
C GLN A 190 0.81 -13.56 9.39
N GLY A 191 -0.17 -13.92 8.55
CA GLY A 191 -1.07 -15.05 8.79
C GLY A 191 -2.22 -14.78 9.76
N GLN A 192 -2.25 -13.61 10.43
CA GLN A 192 -3.29 -13.29 11.42
C GLN A 192 -4.35 -12.31 10.91
N GLY A 193 -4.11 -11.64 9.77
CA GLY A 193 -5.03 -10.63 9.25
C GLY A 193 -5.20 -9.43 10.19
N LYS A 194 -4.17 -9.14 10.98
CA LYS A 194 -4.17 -8.08 12.00
C LYS A 194 -3.02 -7.10 11.74
N HIS A 195 -3.34 -5.82 11.80
CA HIS A 195 -2.38 -4.73 11.82
C HIS A 195 -2.34 -4.11 13.22
N GLU A 196 -1.15 -3.76 13.67
CA GLU A 196 -0.93 -2.88 14.82
C GLU A 196 -0.40 -1.55 14.27
N TYR A 197 -0.78 -0.43 14.89
CA TYR A 197 -0.49 0.91 14.38
C TYR A 197 0.25 1.72 15.44
N GLU A 198 1.22 2.52 15.00
CA GLU A 198 1.81 3.63 15.76
C GLU A 198 1.55 4.93 14.98
N GLY A 199 1.36 6.04 15.71
CA GLY A 199 0.83 7.30 15.16
C GLY A 199 -0.65 7.49 15.54
N PRO A 200 -1.45 8.19 14.72
CA PRO A 200 -1.13 8.78 13.41
C PRO A 200 -0.25 10.04 13.49
N TRP A 201 0.41 10.37 12.38
CA TRP A 201 1.10 11.66 12.20
C TRP A 201 0.35 12.49 11.16
N PRO A 202 -0.16 13.68 11.54
CA PRO A 202 -0.91 14.54 10.64
C PRO A 202 -0.01 15.15 9.57
N LEU A 203 -0.59 15.37 8.42
CA LEU A 203 -0.14 16.28 7.38
C LEU A 203 -0.78 17.65 7.64
N HIS A 204 -0.15 18.71 7.15
CA HIS A 204 -0.51 20.10 7.49
C HIS A 204 -1.31 20.82 6.41
#